data_AF-A0A0J1B5V7-F1
#
_entry.id   AF-A0A0J1B5V7-F1
#
_cell.length_a   1.000
_cell.length_b   1.000
_cell.length_c   1.000
_cell.angle_alpha   90.00
_cell.angle_beta   90.00
_cell.angle_gamma   90.00
#
_symmetry.space_group_name_H-M   'P 1'
#
loop_
_entity.id
_entity.type
_entity.pdbx_description
1 polymer ?
#
loop_
_entity_poly.entity_id
_entity_poly.type
_entity_poly.pdbx_seq_one_letter_code
_entity_poly.pdbx_strand_id
1 'polypeptide(L)'
;MLDRNFVSDDIDTFDDALPRDDGNEDVIAMPKPIKKKKPAGEVVKFYLVNAIVIPSFGTLGISIAAQGIRELLPIMRTRLHRAVPGAEFLRDYQSIENLDLSHVASCLLFLAVTVIWIRVISEFKGVGPVMGYRKTRPFAFGFYAIVASTILIADAFVFFIALAARNNGWSDAPAYVPVVCTCMYAAGIAAFAAFHQSYYHPDHV
;
A
#
# COMPACT_ATOMS: atom_id res chain seq x y z
N MET A 1 -2.80 32.27 -27.98
CA MET A 1 -4.10 31.91 -28.58
C MET A 1 -4.67 30.82 -27.67
N LEU A 2 -5.50 31.20 -26.70
CA LEU A 2 -6.02 30.29 -25.67
C LEU A 2 -7.24 29.57 -26.26
N ASP A 3 -7.19 28.23 -26.24
CA ASP A 3 -8.22 27.34 -26.76
C ASP A 3 -9.47 27.44 -25.88
N ARG A 4 -10.53 28.08 -26.41
CA ARG A 4 -11.80 28.34 -25.71
C ARG A 4 -12.69 27.10 -25.59
N ASN A 5 -12.32 25.99 -26.21
CA ASN A 5 -13.12 24.76 -26.23
C ASN A 5 -13.02 23.93 -24.95
N PHE A 6 -12.11 24.26 -24.02
CA PHE A 6 -11.96 23.52 -22.77
C PHE A 6 -12.93 23.98 -21.66
N VAL A 7 -13.64 25.10 -21.85
CA VAL A 7 -14.51 25.68 -20.82
C VAL A 7 -15.98 25.27 -20.99
N SER A 8 -16.40 24.74 -22.14
CA SER A 8 -17.80 24.41 -22.39
C SER A 8 -18.26 23.08 -21.76
N ASP A 9 -17.40 22.07 -21.66
CA ASP A 9 -17.81 20.74 -21.16
C ASP A 9 -18.07 20.69 -19.64
N ASP A 10 -17.48 21.60 -18.86
CA ASP A 10 -17.66 21.63 -17.40
C ASP A 10 -18.93 22.37 -16.96
N ILE A 11 -19.53 23.21 -17.83
CA ILE A 11 -20.74 23.99 -17.50
C ILE A 11 -22.01 23.13 -17.64
N ASP A 12 -22.03 22.19 -18.58
CA ASP A 12 -23.17 21.26 -18.80
C ASP A 12 -23.42 20.33 -17.60
N THR A 13 -22.45 20.18 -16.68
CA THR A 13 -22.61 19.32 -15.51
C THR A 13 -23.47 19.96 -14.40
N PHE A 14 -23.63 21.29 -14.41
CA PHE A 14 -24.52 21.98 -13.48
C PHE A 14 -25.99 21.98 -13.93
N ASP A 15 -26.27 21.74 -15.21
CA ASP A 15 -27.64 21.65 -15.76
C ASP A 15 -28.37 20.36 -15.35
N ASP A 16 -27.64 19.32 -14.92
CA ASP A 16 -28.21 18.05 -14.43
C ASP A 16 -28.70 18.13 -12.95
N ALA A 17 -28.52 19.28 -12.28
CA ALA A 17 -28.95 19.51 -10.90
C ALA A 17 -30.28 20.30 -10.78
N LEU A 18 -30.80 20.81 -11.89
CA LEU A 18 -32.10 21.49 -11.93
C LEU A 18 -33.22 20.48 -12.19
N PRO A 19 -34.42 20.67 -11.62
CA PRO A 19 -35.57 19.85 -11.93
C PRO A 19 -35.81 19.87 -13.45
N ARG A 20 -35.84 18.70 -14.10
CA ARG A 20 -36.29 18.61 -15.49
C ARG A 20 -37.79 18.86 -15.53
N ASP A 21 -38.21 19.79 -16.38
CA ASP A 21 -39.62 20.07 -16.68
C ASP A 21 -40.14 19.08 -17.73
N ASP A 22 -39.89 17.78 -17.53
CA ASP A 22 -40.33 16.68 -18.40
C ASP A 22 -41.63 16.00 -17.91
N GLY A 23 -42.36 16.66 -17.01
CA GLY A 23 -43.69 16.23 -16.56
C GLY A 23 -43.68 14.97 -15.69
N ASN A 24 -42.51 14.56 -15.20
CA ASN A 24 -42.34 13.39 -14.34
C ASN A 24 -41.80 13.83 -12.97
N GLU A 25 -42.66 14.50 -12.19
CA GLU A 25 -42.35 15.30 -10.99
C GLU A 25 -41.69 14.55 -9.81
N ASP A 26 -41.46 13.24 -9.89
CA ASP A 26 -41.06 12.42 -8.72
C ASP A 26 -39.63 11.83 -8.78
N VAL A 27 -38.83 12.09 -9.82
CA VAL A 27 -37.46 11.53 -9.90
C VAL A 27 -36.41 12.63 -9.78
N ILE A 28 -36.09 13.01 -8.54
CA ILE A 28 -34.89 13.82 -8.25
C ILE A 28 -33.67 12.99 -8.68
N ALA A 29 -33.06 13.35 -9.80
CA ALA A 29 -31.82 12.75 -10.25
C ALA A 29 -30.76 12.97 -9.15
N MET A 30 -30.30 11.87 -8.53
CA MET A 30 -29.22 11.97 -7.55
C MET A 30 -27.99 12.58 -8.23
N PRO A 31 -27.33 13.58 -7.61
CA PRO A 31 -26.18 14.22 -8.21
C PRO A 31 -25.11 13.17 -8.50
N LYS A 32 -24.77 13.02 -9.79
CA LYS A 32 -23.67 12.13 -10.18
C LYS A 32 -22.37 12.69 -9.59
N PRO A 33 -21.56 11.89 -8.89
CA PRO A 33 -20.28 12.36 -8.39
C PRO A 33 -19.40 12.74 -9.59
N ILE A 34 -19.04 14.02 -9.69
CA ILE A 34 -18.16 14.55 -10.73
C ILE A 34 -16.78 13.92 -10.52
N LYS A 35 -16.40 12.97 -11.37
CA LYS A 35 -15.06 12.38 -11.36
C LYS A 35 -14.10 13.36 -12.03
N LYS A 36 -13.40 14.18 -11.24
CA LYS A 36 -12.33 15.03 -11.78
C LYS A 36 -11.19 14.16 -12.29
N LYS A 37 -10.93 14.19 -13.59
CA LYS A 37 -9.74 13.55 -14.18
C LYS A 37 -8.50 14.32 -13.73
N LYS A 38 -7.47 13.60 -13.27
CA LYS A 38 -6.19 14.21 -12.89
C LYS A 38 -5.48 14.81 -14.10
N PRO A 39 -4.77 15.94 -13.95
CA PRO A 39 -3.93 16.47 -15.02
C PRO A 39 -2.85 15.45 -15.37
N ALA A 40 -2.57 15.28 -16.66
CA ALA A 40 -1.62 14.28 -17.16
C ALA A 40 -0.21 14.42 -16.54
N GLY A 41 0.21 15.64 -16.20
CA GLY A 41 1.49 15.88 -15.53
C GLY A 41 1.60 15.25 -14.13
N GLU A 42 0.51 15.23 -13.34
CA GLU A 42 0.51 14.59 -12.03
C GLU A 42 0.56 13.07 -12.14
N VAL A 43 -0.12 12.52 -13.14
CA VAL A 43 -0.10 11.08 -13.44
C VAL A 43 1.33 10.65 -13.80
N VAL A 44 2.00 11.38 -14.69
CA VAL A 44 3.40 11.10 -15.07
C VAL A 44 4.32 11.22 -13.85
N LYS A 45 4.18 12.27 -13.03
CA LYS A 45 4.97 12.43 -11.80
C LYS A 45 4.78 11.27 -10.84
N PHE A 46 3.55 10.80 -10.66
CA PHE A 46 3.23 9.65 -9.80
C PHE A 46 3.95 8.38 -10.27
N TYR A 47 3.86 8.07 -11.57
CA TYR A 47 4.55 6.90 -12.12
C TYR A 47 6.07 7.01 -12.04
N LEU A 48 6.63 8.20 -12.25
CA LEU A 48 8.08 8.41 -12.18
C LEU A 48 8.60 8.20 -10.75
N VAL A 49 7.94 8.78 -9.75
CA VAL A 49 8.28 8.56 -8.34
C VAL A 49 8.18 7.07 -8.00
N ASN A 50 7.11 6.40 -8.42
CA ASN A 50 6.93 4.98 -8.16
C ASN A 50 7.98 4.10 -8.86
N ALA A 51 8.42 4.46 -10.06
CA ALA A 51 9.46 3.74 -10.79
C ALA A 51 10.80 3.75 -10.06
N ILE A 52 11.05 4.74 -9.19
CA ILE A 52 12.28 4.84 -8.38
C ILE A 52 12.06 4.24 -6.99
N VAL A 53 10.99 4.67 -6.32
CA VAL A 53 10.74 4.30 -4.91
C VAL A 53 10.38 2.83 -4.78
N ILE A 54 9.52 2.28 -5.66
CA ILE A 54 9.07 0.88 -5.53
C ILE A 54 10.25 -0.09 -5.67
N PRO A 55 11.14 0.00 -6.67
CA PRO A 55 12.26 -0.92 -6.78
C PRO A 55 13.26 -0.78 -5.62
N SER A 56 13.59 0.45 -5.20
CA SER A 56 14.53 0.67 -4.09
C SER A 56 13.98 0.18 -2.75
N PHE A 57 12.74 0.55 -2.44
CA PHE A 57 12.11 0.17 -1.17
C PHE A 57 11.72 -1.31 -1.16
N GLY A 58 11.26 -1.82 -2.30
CA GLY A 58 10.93 -3.22 -2.49
C GLY A 58 12.15 -4.12 -2.35
N THR A 59 13.26 -3.84 -3.03
CA THR A 59 14.46 -4.69 -2.93
C THR A 59 15.05 -4.67 -1.52
N LEU A 60 15.27 -3.50 -0.93
CA LEU A 60 15.82 -3.40 0.43
C LEU A 60 14.87 -3.98 1.48
N GLY A 61 13.59 -3.61 1.42
CA GLY A 61 12.57 -4.06 2.37
C GLY A 61 12.35 -5.57 2.31
N ILE A 62 12.20 -6.14 1.12
CA ILE A 62 12.01 -7.58 0.93
C ILE A 62 13.25 -8.35 1.37
N SER A 63 14.46 -7.90 1.02
CA SER A 63 15.69 -8.59 1.43
C SER A 63 15.87 -8.62 2.95
N ILE A 64 15.61 -7.50 3.64
CA ILE A 64 15.69 -7.43 5.10
C ILE A 64 14.58 -8.26 5.73
N ALA A 65 13.32 -8.08 5.32
CA ALA A 65 12.19 -8.85 5.87
C ALA A 65 12.34 -10.35 5.63
N ALA A 66 12.85 -10.78 4.46
CA ALA A 66 13.16 -12.18 4.16
C ALA A 66 14.16 -12.73 5.19
N GLN A 67 15.22 -11.98 5.51
CA GLN A 67 16.17 -12.39 6.54
C GLN A 67 15.50 -12.54 7.92
N GLY A 68 14.63 -11.60 8.32
CA GLY A 68 13.87 -11.69 9.57
C GLY A 68 12.98 -12.93 9.63
N ILE A 69 12.29 -13.23 8.53
CA ILE A 69 11.45 -14.43 8.39
C ILE A 69 12.30 -15.71 8.50
N ARG A 70 13.51 -15.74 7.92
CA ARG A 70 14.42 -16.89 8.02
C ARG A 70 14.93 -17.14 9.43
N GLU A 71 15.06 -16.09 10.24
CA GLU A 71 15.46 -16.21 11.66
C GLU A 71 14.28 -16.66 12.53
N LEU A 72 13.06 -16.19 12.23
CA LEU A 72 11.84 -16.60 12.94
C LEU A 72 11.37 -18.02 12.59
N LEU A 73 11.43 -18.38 11.32
CA LEU A 73 10.90 -19.63 10.77
C LEU A 73 11.97 -20.30 9.90
N PRO A 74 12.84 -21.16 10.47
CA PRO A 74 13.91 -21.81 9.72
C PRO A 74 13.42 -22.62 8.50
N ILE A 75 12.19 -23.14 8.55
CA ILE A 75 11.55 -23.86 7.44
C ILE A 75 11.41 -22.99 6.17
N MET A 76 11.33 -21.67 6.31
CA MET A 76 11.19 -20.72 5.20
C MET A 76 12.48 -20.52 4.40
N ARG A 77 13.61 -21.08 4.87
CA ARG A 77 14.88 -21.15 4.12
C ARG A 77 14.82 -22.16 2.96
N THR A 78 13.74 -22.91 2.84
CA THR A 78 13.55 -23.86 1.74
C THR A 78 13.52 -23.11 0.41
N ARG A 79 14.37 -23.55 -0.53
CA ARG A 79 14.47 -22.94 -1.87
C ARG A 79 13.17 -23.13 -2.64
N LEU A 80 12.75 -22.09 -3.37
CA LEU A 80 11.45 -22.06 -4.04
C LEU A 80 11.27 -23.20 -5.05
N HIS A 81 12.33 -23.56 -5.77
CA HIS A 81 12.31 -24.66 -6.74
C HIS A 81 12.03 -26.04 -6.12
N ARG A 82 12.24 -26.23 -4.81
CA ARG A 82 11.91 -27.48 -4.11
C ARG A 82 10.46 -27.55 -3.65
N ALA A 83 9.80 -26.40 -3.51
CA ALA A 83 8.45 -26.31 -2.98
C ALA A 83 7.36 -26.39 -4.07
N VAL A 84 7.68 -26.03 -5.32
CA VAL A 84 6.71 -25.97 -6.41
C VAL A 84 6.97 -27.09 -7.42
N PRO A 85 6.04 -28.06 -7.60
CA PRO A 85 6.19 -29.08 -8.63
C PRO A 85 6.20 -28.43 -10.02
N GLY A 86 7.17 -28.80 -10.87
CA GLY A 86 7.36 -28.22 -12.20
C GLY A 86 8.30 -27.01 -12.26
N ALA A 87 8.80 -26.51 -11.12
CA ALA A 87 9.80 -25.43 -11.07
C ALA A 87 11.24 -25.91 -11.30
N GLU A 88 11.45 -27.20 -11.62
CA GLU A 88 12.78 -27.76 -11.90
C GLU A 88 13.45 -27.10 -13.12
N PHE A 89 12.66 -26.66 -14.10
CA PHE A 89 13.14 -25.93 -15.28
C PHE A 89 13.71 -24.53 -14.94
N LEU A 90 13.42 -23.99 -13.75
CA LEU A 90 13.95 -22.71 -13.30
C LEU A 90 15.31 -22.85 -12.61
N ARG A 91 15.82 -24.07 -12.45
CA ARG A 91 17.11 -24.35 -11.82
C ARG A 91 18.30 -23.80 -12.61
N ASP A 92 18.18 -23.70 -13.93
CA ASP A 92 19.25 -23.20 -14.79
C ASP A 92 19.42 -21.66 -14.71
N TYR A 93 18.48 -20.96 -14.08
CA TYR A 93 18.59 -19.54 -13.79
C TYR A 93 19.24 -19.30 -12.42
N GLN A 94 20.52 -18.93 -12.43
CA GLN A 94 21.31 -18.62 -11.22
C GLN A 94 20.63 -17.60 -10.29
N SER A 95 19.89 -16.64 -10.83
CA SER A 95 19.17 -15.63 -10.05
C SER A 95 17.99 -16.21 -9.26
N ILE A 96 17.33 -17.24 -9.79
CA ILE A 96 16.15 -17.88 -9.18
C ILE A 96 16.57 -18.99 -8.21
N GLU A 97 17.76 -19.56 -8.39
CA GLU A 97 18.30 -20.57 -7.47
C GLU A 97 18.43 -20.06 -6.02
N ASN A 98 18.72 -18.77 -5.87
CA ASN A 98 18.86 -18.11 -4.56
C ASN A 98 17.52 -17.62 -3.97
N LEU A 99 16.42 -17.70 -4.73
CA LEU A 99 15.10 -17.40 -4.19
C LEU A 99 14.63 -18.54 -3.29
N ASP A 100 14.39 -18.20 -2.04
CA ASP A 100 13.75 -19.05 -1.06
C ASP A 100 12.33 -18.58 -0.73
N LEU A 101 11.60 -19.42 -0.01
CA LEU A 101 10.22 -19.16 0.35
C LEU A 101 10.08 -17.88 1.21
N SER A 102 11.13 -17.51 1.94
CA SER A 102 11.17 -16.27 2.73
C SER A 102 11.06 -14.99 1.88
N HIS A 103 11.61 -14.96 0.66
CA HIS A 103 11.44 -13.82 -0.26
C HIS A 103 9.98 -13.68 -0.73
N VAL A 104 9.31 -14.80 -0.99
CA VAL A 104 7.89 -14.80 -1.38
C VAL A 104 7.02 -14.33 -0.21
N ALA A 105 7.27 -14.85 0.99
CA ALA A 105 6.54 -14.47 2.18
C ALA A 105 6.75 -13.00 2.57
N SER A 106 7.98 -12.49 2.47
CA SER A 106 8.27 -11.07 2.71
C SER A 106 7.62 -10.17 1.67
N CYS A 107 7.58 -10.56 0.40
CA CYS A 107 6.86 -9.82 -0.64
C CYS A 107 5.36 -9.75 -0.35
N LEU A 108 4.74 -10.88 0.03
CA LEU A 108 3.32 -10.93 0.42
C LEU A 108 3.03 -10.09 1.67
N LEU A 109 3.91 -10.18 2.69
CA LEU A 109 3.80 -9.39 3.91
C LEU A 109 3.90 -7.89 3.61
N PHE A 110 4.88 -7.48 2.81
CA PHE A 110 5.06 -6.09 2.39
C PHE A 110 3.83 -5.54 1.63
N LEU A 111 3.27 -6.33 0.71
CA LEU A 111 2.04 -5.97 0.00
C LEU A 111 0.86 -5.83 0.98
N ALA A 112 0.67 -6.81 1.87
CA ALA A 112 -0.40 -6.79 2.86
C ALA A 112 -0.29 -5.56 3.78
N VAL A 113 0.91 -5.26 4.28
CA VAL A 113 1.20 -4.12 5.15
C VAL A 113 0.96 -2.80 4.42
N THR A 114 1.38 -2.69 3.17
CA THR A 114 1.13 -1.50 2.33
C THR A 114 -0.37 -1.26 2.15
N VAL A 115 -1.14 -2.31 1.84
CA VAL A 115 -2.61 -2.22 1.70
C VAL A 115 -3.28 -1.85 3.02
N ILE A 116 -2.84 -2.41 4.13
CA ILE A 116 -3.34 -2.06 5.47
C ILE A 116 -3.08 -0.60 5.77
N TRP A 117 -1.88 -0.08 5.51
CA TRP A 117 -1.57 1.34 5.69
C TRP A 117 -2.43 2.24 4.82
N ILE A 118 -2.64 1.90 3.54
CA ILE A 118 -3.55 2.66 2.65
C ILE A 118 -4.95 2.74 3.27
N ARG A 119 -5.48 1.61 3.76
CA ARG A 119 -6.78 1.59 4.43
C ARG A 119 -6.79 2.42 5.70
N VAL A 120 -5.82 2.22 6.60
CA VAL A 120 -5.69 2.95 7.86
C VAL A 120 -5.69 4.46 7.61
N ILE A 121 -4.92 4.93 6.63
CA ILE A 121 -4.84 6.35 6.27
C ILE A 121 -6.16 6.85 5.67
N SER A 122 -6.81 6.09 4.79
CA SER A 122 -8.15 6.42 4.27
C SER A 122 -9.19 6.54 5.39
N GLU A 123 -9.14 5.66 6.38
CA GLU A 123 -10.02 5.71 7.56
C GLU A 123 -9.73 6.95 8.43
N PHE A 124 -8.45 7.28 8.66
CA PHE A 124 -8.08 8.50 9.39
C PHE A 124 -8.54 9.77 8.70
N LYS A 125 -8.57 9.79 7.37
CA LYS A 125 -9.12 10.90 6.57
C LYS A 125 -10.65 10.92 6.53
N GLY A 126 -11.33 9.93 7.09
CA GLY A 126 -12.79 9.82 7.10
C GLY A 126 -13.42 9.42 5.76
N VAL A 127 -12.60 9.03 4.78
CA VAL A 127 -13.05 8.60 3.43
C VAL A 127 -13.23 7.08 3.38
N GLY A 128 -12.67 6.37 4.36
CA GLY A 128 -12.77 4.93 4.42
C GLY A 128 -14.17 4.42 4.81
N PRO A 129 -14.57 3.26 4.29
CA PRO A 129 -15.88 2.67 4.59
C PRO A 129 -16.01 2.25 6.06
N VAL A 130 -14.89 2.07 6.78
CA VAL A 130 -14.89 1.52 8.14
C VAL A 130 -15.25 2.56 9.19
N MET A 131 -14.99 3.84 8.96
CA MET A 131 -15.38 4.93 9.86
C MET A 131 -16.91 5.05 9.99
N GLY A 132 -17.67 4.69 8.94
CA GLY A 132 -19.13 4.56 9.00
C GLY A 132 -19.61 3.46 9.97
N TYR A 133 -18.82 2.40 10.15
CA TYR A 133 -19.11 1.33 11.11
C TYR A 133 -18.85 1.73 12.56
N ARG A 134 -18.08 2.80 12.82
CA ARG A 134 -17.82 3.25 14.20
C ARG A 134 -19.12 3.59 14.95
N LYS A 135 -20.10 4.17 14.26
CA LYS A 135 -21.41 4.53 14.85
C LYS A 135 -22.41 3.37 14.88
N THR A 136 -22.36 2.48 13.89
CA THR A 136 -23.37 1.41 13.72
C THR A 136 -22.95 0.08 14.36
N ARG A 137 -21.66 -0.25 14.35
CA ARG A 137 -21.08 -1.52 14.85
C ARG A 137 -19.68 -1.28 15.46
N PRO A 138 -19.58 -0.68 16.67
CA PRO A 138 -18.30 -0.32 17.29
C PRO A 138 -17.40 -1.54 17.55
N PHE A 139 -17.99 -2.71 17.83
CA PHE A 139 -17.22 -3.94 18.04
C PHE A 139 -16.47 -4.41 16.79
N ALA A 140 -17.13 -4.37 15.61
CA ALA A 140 -16.49 -4.75 14.36
C ALA A 140 -15.33 -3.80 14.02
N PHE A 141 -15.53 -2.49 14.24
CA PHE A 141 -14.46 -1.49 14.10
C PHE A 141 -13.26 -1.82 14.99
N GLY A 142 -13.50 -2.09 16.28
CA GLY A 142 -12.44 -2.46 17.23
C GLY A 142 -11.68 -3.72 16.80
N PHE A 143 -12.40 -4.75 16.35
CA PHE A 143 -11.79 -5.98 15.84
C PHE A 143 -10.89 -5.72 14.63
N TYR A 144 -11.36 -4.94 13.64
CA TYR A 144 -10.53 -4.56 12.48
C TYR A 144 -9.29 -3.77 12.88
N ALA A 145 -9.41 -2.84 13.84
CA ALA A 145 -8.30 -2.05 14.34
C ALA A 145 -7.26 -2.91 15.06
N ILE A 146 -7.69 -3.90 15.86
CA ILE A 146 -6.80 -4.85 16.54
C ILE A 146 -6.06 -5.70 15.51
N VAL A 147 -6.78 -6.31 14.55
CA VAL A 147 -6.16 -7.15 13.51
C VAL A 147 -5.13 -6.35 12.70
N ALA A 148 -5.48 -5.14 12.26
CA ALA A 148 -4.57 -4.26 11.53
C ALA A 148 -3.33 -3.91 12.37
N SER A 149 -3.54 -3.52 13.64
CA SER A 149 -2.43 -3.19 14.55
C SER A 149 -1.51 -4.37 14.78
N THR A 150 -2.05 -5.57 14.98
CA THR A 150 -1.26 -6.80 15.16
C THR A 150 -0.40 -7.09 13.94
N ILE A 151 -0.93 -6.93 12.73
CA ILE A 151 -0.16 -7.17 11.49
C ILE A 151 0.96 -6.13 11.35
N LEU A 152 0.69 -4.85 11.62
CA LEU A 152 1.70 -3.79 11.56
C LEU A 152 2.81 -3.98 12.59
N ILE A 153 2.45 -4.38 13.82
CA ILE A 153 3.43 -4.69 14.88
C ILE A 153 4.25 -5.92 14.50
N ALA A 154 3.62 -6.97 13.96
CA ALA A 154 4.31 -8.17 13.51
C ALA A 154 5.31 -7.85 12.40
N ASP A 155 4.95 -7.03 11.41
CA ASP A 155 5.87 -6.61 10.34
C ASP A 155 7.05 -5.79 10.87
N ALA A 156 6.80 -4.79 11.73
CA ALA A 156 7.85 -4.02 12.36
C ALA A 156 8.78 -4.90 13.22
N PHE A 157 8.22 -5.90 13.89
CA PHE A 157 8.99 -6.86 14.70
C PHE A 157 9.84 -7.79 13.83
N VAL A 158 9.31 -8.30 12.72
CA VAL A 158 10.07 -9.09 11.72
C VAL A 158 11.25 -8.28 11.19
N PHE A 159 11.01 -7.01 10.84
CA PHE A 159 12.04 -6.10 10.34
C PHE A 159 13.11 -5.79 11.41
N PHE A 160 12.68 -5.56 12.65
CA PHE A 160 13.60 -5.38 13.78
C PHE A 160 14.48 -6.61 14.01
N ILE A 161 13.89 -7.81 14.03
CA ILE A 161 14.64 -9.07 14.18
C ILE A 161 15.64 -9.23 13.04
N ALA A 162 15.25 -8.91 11.80
CA ALA A 162 16.15 -8.98 10.67
C ALA A 162 17.40 -8.12 10.88
N LEU A 163 17.23 -6.87 11.33
CA LEU A 163 18.34 -5.96 11.59
C LEU A 163 19.16 -6.36 12.82
N ALA A 164 18.52 -6.90 13.85
CA ALA A 164 19.17 -7.40 15.05
C ALA A 164 19.90 -8.75 14.84
N ALA A 165 19.62 -9.45 13.73
CA ALA A 165 20.26 -10.71 13.42
C ALA A 165 21.76 -10.51 13.17
N ARG A 166 22.60 -11.29 13.88
CA ARG A 166 24.06 -11.19 13.83
C ARG A 166 24.67 -11.41 12.44
N ASN A 167 23.95 -12.09 11.55
CA ASN A 167 24.43 -12.42 10.20
C ASN A 167 24.30 -11.26 9.20
N ASN A 168 23.71 -10.13 9.57
CA ASN A 168 23.36 -9.08 8.60
C ASN A 168 24.47 -8.05 8.31
N GLY A 169 25.67 -8.19 8.88
CA GLY A 169 26.75 -7.19 8.75
C GLY A 169 26.56 -5.93 9.60
N TRP A 170 25.44 -5.86 10.35
CA TRP A 170 25.11 -4.81 11.32
C TRP A 170 25.43 -5.22 12.77
N SER A 171 26.18 -6.31 12.97
CA SER A 171 26.52 -6.83 14.31
C SER A 171 27.27 -5.82 15.19
N ASP A 172 27.99 -4.90 14.55
CA ASP A 172 28.82 -3.90 15.22
C ASP A 172 28.09 -2.57 15.41
N ALA A 173 26.84 -2.49 14.92
CA ALA A 173 26.02 -1.31 15.09
C ALA A 173 25.54 -1.20 16.55
N PRO A 174 25.47 0.01 17.12
CA PRO A 174 24.90 0.23 18.44
C PRO A 174 23.45 -0.31 18.54
N ALA A 175 23.05 -0.73 19.75
CA ALA A 175 21.74 -1.37 19.99
C ALA A 175 20.52 -0.51 19.61
N TYR A 176 20.68 0.83 19.50
CA TYR A 176 19.61 1.73 19.07
C TYR A 176 19.39 1.75 17.56
N VAL A 177 20.36 1.30 16.76
CA VAL A 177 20.31 1.40 15.28
C VAL A 177 19.14 0.58 14.70
N PRO A 178 18.94 -0.70 15.06
CA PRO A 178 17.79 -1.46 14.58
C PRO A 178 16.46 -0.80 14.91
N VAL A 179 16.33 -0.19 16.10
CA VAL A 179 15.10 0.50 16.52
C VAL A 179 14.82 1.71 15.61
N VAL A 180 15.82 2.57 15.41
CA VAL A 180 15.69 3.75 14.56
C VAL A 180 15.37 3.36 13.11
N CYS A 181 16.06 2.36 12.57
CA CYS A 181 15.81 1.86 11.23
C CYS A 181 14.41 1.26 11.07
N THR A 182 13.91 0.51 12.05
CA THR A 182 12.53 -0.01 12.03
C THR A 182 11.51 1.13 12.08
N CYS A 183 11.73 2.16 12.89
CA CYS A 183 10.87 3.35 12.90
C CYS A 183 10.88 4.08 11.55
N MET A 184 12.05 4.25 10.94
CA MET A 184 12.20 4.85 9.61
C MET A 184 11.52 4.01 8.53
N TYR A 185 11.65 2.69 8.60
CA TYR A 185 10.96 1.77 7.69
C TYR A 185 9.43 1.89 7.81
N ALA A 186 8.89 1.83 9.02
CA ALA A 186 7.45 1.97 9.26
C ALA A 186 6.93 3.35 8.81
N ALA A 187 7.67 4.43 9.10
CA ALA A 187 7.35 5.77 8.63
C ALA A 187 7.41 5.88 7.10
N GLY A 188 8.41 5.24 6.47
CA GLY A 188 8.57 5.18 5.02
C GLY A 188 7.38 4.50 4.33
N ILE A 189 6.94 3.34 4.84
CA ILE A 189 5.75 2.66 4.32
C ILE A 189 4.50 3.51 4.54
N ALA A 190 4.32 4.10 5.72
CA ALA A 190 3.18 4.97 6.00
C ALA A 190 3.15 6.18 5.03
N ALA A 191 4.29 6.81 4.79
CA ALA A 191 4.41 7.91 3.82
C ALA A 191 4.12 7.45 2.39
N PHE A 192 4.65 6.29 1.98
CA PHE A 192 4.38 5.69 0.68
C PHE A 192 2.90 5.36 0.48
N ALA A 193 2.25 4.80 1.51
CA ALA A 193 0.82 4.53 1.51
C ALA A 193 -0.01 5.82 1.48
N ALA A 194 0.40 6.86 2.20
CA ALA A 194 -0.26 8.17 2.17
C ALA A 194 -0.22 8.79 0.77
N PHE A 195 0.92 8.70 0.10
CA PHE A 195 1.10 9.14 -1.28
C PHE A 195 0.18 8.39 -2.25
N HIS A 196 0.10 7.05 -2.13
CA HIS A 196 -0.81 6.23 -2.94
C HIS A 196 -2.28 6.53 -2.67
N GLN A 197 -2.65 6.69 -1.41
CA GLN A 197 -4.02 7.02 -1.02
C GLN A 197 -4.46 8.36 -1.63
N SER A 198 -3.60 9.39 -1.56
CA SER A 198 -3.87 10.69 -2.20
C SER A 198 -3.97 10.57 -3.73
N TYR A 199 -3.28 9.59 -4.33
CA TYR A 199 -3.41 9.35 -5.75
C TYR A 199 -4.80 8.81 -6.14
N TYR A 200 -5.36 7.88 -5.37
CA TYR A 200 -6.64 7.26 -5.70
C TYR A 200 -7.87 8.09 -5.32
N HIS A 201 -7.76 9.04 -4.38
CA HIS A 201 -8.89 9.87 -3.92
C HIS A 201 -8.54 11.36 -4.06
N PRO A 202 -8.57 11.93 -5.29
CA PRO A 202 -8.23 13.34 -5.53
C PRO A 202 -9.19 14.36 -4.90
N ASP A 203 -10.44 13.99 -4.65
CA ASP A 203 -11.52 14.96 -4.47
C ASP A 203 -11.64 15.56 -3.05
N HIS A 204 -10.58 15.47 -2.23
CA HIS A 204 -10.61 15.86 -0.82
C HIS A 204 -9.41 16.71 -0.36
N VAL A 205 -8.81 17.50 -1.25
CA VAL A 205 -7.87 18.57 -0.86
C VAL A 205 -8.56 19.92 -0.96
#